data_AF-A0A8T5LIR7-F1
#
_entry.id   AF-A0A8T5LIR7-F1
#
_cell.length_a   1.000
_cell.length_b   1.000
_cell.length_c   1.000
_cell.angle_alpha   90.00
_cell.angle_beta   90.00
_cell.angle_gamma   90.00
#
_symmetry.space_group_name_H-M   'P 1'
#
loop_
_entity.id
_entity.type
_entity.pdbx_description
1 polymer ?
#
loop_
_entity_poly.entity_id
_entity_poly.type
_entity_poly.pdbx_seq_one_letter_code
_entity_poly.pdbx_strand_id
1 'polypeptide(L)'
;MVLIHTAVSIAGGAITAILAYVIYRSKAESLWGWIASFFFDLPVLWLVPLGVTNIGNLMIVTHTAGILVFPIFLVMIDIILINLAILKHFSWLPFPKSFSNINKINKIVETLKKYNTIPIPVRVERVYVIGALAGIIHLAINVIVMGAL
;
A
#
# COMPACT_ATOMS: atom_id res chain seq x y z
N MET A 1 13.86 9.40 -17.55
CA MET A 1 13.99 8.29 -16.58
C MET A 1 12.92 8.37 -15.49
N VAL A 2 12.84 9.44 -14.69
CA VAL A 2 11.79 9.62 -13.64
C VAL A 2 10.36 9.40 -14.16
N LEU A 3 10.01 10.01 -15.30
CA LEU A 3 8.69 9.86 -15.94
C LEU A 3 8.33 8.43 -16.35
N ILE A 4 9.33 7.62 -16.72
CA ILE A 4 9.12 6.23 -17.10
C ILE A 4 8.83 5.39 -15.85
N HIS A 5 9.58 5.63 -14.77
CA HIS A 5 9.35 4.93 -13.50
C HIS A 5 8.01 5.29 -12.87
N THR A 6 7.58 6.55 -12.92
CA THR A 6 6.26 6.94 -12.44
C THR A 6 5.15 6.32 -13.29
N ALA A 7 5.31 6.24 -14.61
CA ALA A 7 4.35 5.56 -15.48
C ALA A 7 4.25 4.06 -15.20
N VAL A 8 5.39 3.39 -14.98
CA VAL A 8 5.45 1.97 -14.59
C VAL A 8 4.79 1.74 -13.23
N SER A 9 5.03 2.62 -12.27
CA SER A 9 4.42 2.57 -10.94
C SER A 9 2.89 2.69 -11.00
N ILE A 10 2.40 3.68 -11.76
CA ILE A 10 0.96 3.92 -11.97
C ILE A 10 0.31 2.73 -12.69
N ALA A 11 0.97 2.19 -13.72
CA ALA A 11 0.47 1.02 -14.45
C ALA A 11 0.43 -0.23 -13.57
N GLY A 12 1.48 -0.50 -12.79
CA GLY A 12 1.53 -1.59 -11.82
C GLY A 12 0.43 -1.47 -10.76
N GLY A 13 0.22 -0.25 -10.24
CA GLY A 13 -0.90 0.07 -9.34
C GLY A 13 -2.26 -0.23 -9.95
N ALA A 14 -2.48 0.17 -11.21
CA ALA A 14 -3.74 -0.06 -11.90
C ALA A 14 -4.02 -1.55 -12.10
N ILE A 15 -3.02 -2.29 -12.55
CA ILE A 15 -3.14 -3.73 -12.80
C ILE A 15 -3.42 -4.47 -11.50
N THR A 16 -2.68 -4.16 -10.43
CA THR A 16 -2.88 -4.78 -9.11
C THR A 16 -4.27 -4.45 -8.54
N ALA A 17 -4.72 -3.21 -8.66
CA ALA A 17 -6.04 -2.78 -8.19
C ALA A 17 -7.18 -3.47 -8.96
N ILE A 18 -7.04 -3.63 -10.28
CA ILE A 18 -8.01 -4.33 -11.12
C ILE A 18 -8.03 -5.82 -10.76
N LEU A 19 -6.87 -6.46 -10.61
CA LEU A 19 -6.79 -7.87 -10.24
C LEU A 19 -7.38 -8.13 -8.85
N ALA A 20 -7.04 -7.30 -7.85
CA ALA A 20 -7.63 -7.38 -6.53
C ALA A 20 -9.16 -7.20 -6.56
N TYR A 21 -9.67 -6.30 -7.41
CA TYR A 21 -11.11 -6.16 -7.63
C TYR A 21 -11.73 -7.40 -8.29
N VAL A 22 -11.08 -7.99 -9.29
CA VAL A 22 -11.59 -9.19 -9.99
C VAL A 22 -11.66 -10.39 -9.07
N ILE A 23 -10.62 -10.60 -8.24
CA ILE A 23 -10.51 -11.74 -7.32
C ILE A 23 -11.51 -11.62 -6.17
N TYR A 24 -11.58 -10.46 -5.51
CA TYR A 24 -12.36 -10.29 -4.28
C TYR A 24 -13.71 -9.59 -4.49
N ARG A 25 -13.98 -9.07 -5.70
CA ARG A 25 -15.21 -8.34 -6.08
C ARG A 25 -15.55 -7.19 -5.14
N SER A 26 -14.54 -6.52 -4.59
CA SER A 26 -14.70 -5.47 -3.60
C SER A 26 -13.80 -4.27 -3.86
N LYS A 27 -14.36 -3.07 -3.69
CA LYS A 27 -13.68 -1.79 -3.88
C LYS A 27 -12.59 -1.55 -2.82
N ALA A 28 -12.78 -2.08 -1.60
CA ALA A 28 -11.81 -1.93 -0.53
C ALA A 28 -10.51 -2.67 -0.85
N GLU A 29 -10.62 -3.94 -1.27
CA GLU A 29 -9.50 -4.77 -1.72
C GLU A 29 -8.81 -4.18 -2.97
N SER A 30 -9.57 -3.58 -3.89
CA SER A 30 -9.00 -2.86 -5.04
C SER A 30 -8.13 -1.68 -4.62
N LEU A 31 -8.60 -0.86 -3.67
CA LEU A 31 -7.84 0.27 -3.15
C LEU A 31 -6.61 -0.19 -2.35
N TRP A 32 -6.71 -1.29 -1.61
CA TRP A 32 -5.56 -1.94 -1.00
C TRP A 32 -4.53 -2.39 -2.04
N GLY A 33 -4.97 -2.92 -3.18
CA GLY A 33 -4.08 -3.30 -4.29
C GLY A 33 -3.35 -2.09 -4.89
N TRP A 34 -4.06 -0.98 -5.08
CA TRP A 34 -3.45 0.26 -5.54
C TRP A 34 -2.39 0.78 -4.57
N ILE A 35 -2.71 0.81 -3.27
CA ILE A 35 -1.81 1.30 -2.23
C ILE A 35 -0.60 0.38 -2.09
N ALA A 36 -0.83 -0.94 -2.11
CA ALA A 36 0.23 -1.93 -2.02
C ALA A 36 1.29 -1.70 -3.09
N SER A 37 0.90 -1.51 -4.35
CA SER A 37 1.82 -1.17 -5.44
C SER A 37 2.70 0.04 -5.15
N PHE A 38 2.11 1.11 -4.61
CA PHE A 38 2.85 2.34 -4.30
C PHE A 38 3.93 2.14 -3.24
N PHE A 39 3.74 1.21 -2.29
CA PHE A 39 4.73 0.92 -1.25
C PHE A 39 6.02 0.34 -1.84
N PHE A 40 5.93 -0.45 -2.91
CA PHE A 40 7.10 -1.08 -3.54
C PHE A 40 8.00 -0.07 -4.26
N ASP A 41 7.42 0.99 -4.84
CA ASP A 41 8.18 2.03 -5.55
C ASP A 41 8.67 3.15 -4.63
N LEU A 42 8.17 3.23 -3.41
CA LEU A 42 8.47 4.29 -2.45
C LEU A 42 9.99 4.46 -2.19
N PRO A 43 10.78 3.39 -1.97
CA PRO A 43 12.23 3.51 -1.82
C PRO A 43 12.90 4.10 -3.06
N VAL A 44 12.44 3.71 -4.25
CA VAL A 44 13.00 4.14 -5.53
C VAL A 44 12.69 5.62 -5.77
N LEU A 45 11.42 6.02 -5.55
CA LEU A 45 10.98 7.41 -5.65
C LEU A 45 11.74 8.35 -4.69
N TRP A 46 12.16 7.86 -3.53
CA TRP A 46 12.99 8.62 -2.59
C TRP A 46 14.45 8.74 -3.00
N LEU A 47 15.00 7.74 -3.68
CA LEU A 47 16.42 7.70 -4.06
C LEU A 47 16.69 8.39 -5.41
N VAL A 48 15.70 8.46 -6.29
CA VAL A 48 15.81 9.12 -7.60
C VAL A 48 16.24 10.60 -7.50
N PRO A 49 15.67 11.44 -6.62
CA PRO A 49 16.11 12.83 -6.45
C PRO A 49 17.54 12.98 -5.91
N LEU A 50 18.06 11.95 -5.25
CA LEU A 50 19.41 11.95 -4.66
C LEU A 50 20.51 11.62 -5.68
N GLY A 51 20.15 11.42 -6.96
CA GLY A 51 21.12 11.16 -8.02
C GLY A 51 21.72 9.75 -7.97
N VAL A 52 21.05 8.80 -7.30
CA VAL A 52 21.52 7.41 -7.20
C VAL A 52 21.58 6.79 -8.60
N THR A 53 22.75 6.25 -8.95
CA THR A 53 22.97 5.51 -10.19
C THR A 53 22.56 4.04 -10.02
N ASN A 54 22.30 3.34 -11.13
CA ASN A 54 21.93 1.92 -11.13
C ASN A 54 20.56 1.59 -10.50
N ILE A 55 19.57 2.46 -10.74
CA ILE A 55 18.18 2.33 -10.25
C ILE A 55 17.55 0.99 -10.66
N GLY A 56 17.94 0.42 -11.81
CA GLY A 56 17.42 -0.87 -12.27
C GLY A 56 17.74 -2.03 -11.32
N ASN A 57 19.02 -2.22 -10.97
CA ASN A 57 19.42 -3.25 -10.02
C ASN A 57 18.80 -3.01 -8.64
N LEU A 58 18.72 -1.75 -8.22
CA LEU A 58 18.11 -1.39 -6.96
C LEU A 58 16.61 -1.75 -6.94
N MET A 59 15.88 -1.53 -8.03
CA MET A 59 14.48 -1.94 -8.15
C MET A 59 14.32 -3.44 -7.99
N ILE A 60 15.15 -4.26 -8.65
CA ILE A 60 15.05 -5.72 -8.51
C ILE A 60 15.24 -6.13 -7.04
N VAL A 61 16.24 -5.56 -6.36
CA VAL A 61 16.53 -5.86 -4.95
C VAL A 61 15.39 -5.39 -4.05
N THR A 62 14.92 -4.15 -4.18
CA THR A 62 13.86 -3.60 -3.32
C THR A 62 12.54 -4.29 -3.53
N HIS A 63 12.21 -4.67 -4.77
CA HIS A 63 10.98 -5.39 -5.07
C HIS A 63 11.03 -6.84 -4.61
N THR A 64 12.16 -7.52 -4.77
CA THR A 64 12.34 -8.90 -4.31
C THR A 64 12.30 -8.98 -2.78
N ALA A 65 13.05 -8.13 -2.09
CA ALA A 65 12.98 -8.01 -0.63
C ALA A 65 11.59 -7.55 -0.19
N GLY A 66 10.99 -6.65 -0.98
CA GLY A 66 9.67 -6.10 -0.75
C GLY A 66 8.55 -7.14 -0.75
N ILE A 67 8.64 -8.22 -1.54
CA ILE A 67 7.63 -9.28 -1.57
C ILE A 67 7.48 -9.93 -0.18
N LEU A 68 8.54 -10.00 0.60
CA LEU A 68 8.49 -10.53 1.97
C LEU A 68 8.09 -9.47 2.99
N VAL A 69 8.62 -8.26 2.83
CA VAL A 69 8.56 -7.21 3.84
C VAL A 69 7.28 -6.37 3.74
N PHE A 70 6.89 -5.93 2.54
CA PHE A 70 5.76 -5.02 2.36
C PHE A 70 4.39 -5.63 2.70
N PRO A 71 4.09 -6.92 2.40
CA PRO A 71 2.83 -7.51 2.84
C PRO A 71 2.65 -7.48 4.35
N ILE A 72 3.73 -7.67 5.11
CA ILE A 72 3.71 -7.58 6.58
C ILE A 72 3.41 -6.16 7.02
N PHE A 73 4.03 -5.15 6.41
CA PHE A 73 3.72 -3.75 6.69
C PHE A 73 2.26 -3.39 6.38
N LEU A 74 1.72 -3.84 5.25
CA LEU A 74 0.32 -3.62 4.89
C LEU A 74 -0.63 -4.25 5.91
N VAL A 75 -0.32 -5.47 6.36
CA VAL A 75 -1.04 -6.14 7.44
C VAL A 75 -0.99 -5.34 8.75
N MET A 76 0.17 -4.80 9.12
CA MET A 76 0.28 -3.96 10.31
C MET A 76 -0.61 -2.71 10.20
N ILE A 77 -0.65 -2.05 9.03
CA ILE A 77 -1.51 -0.90 8.78
C ILE A 77 -2.99 -1.31 8.89
N ASP A 78 -3.38 -2.44 8.32
CA ASP A 78 -4.74 -2.96 8.40
C ASP A 78 -5.15 -3.26 9.86
N ILE A 79 -4.27 -3.88 10.65
CA ILE A 79 -4.49 -4.11 12.09
C ILE A 79 -4.67 -2.79 12.85
N ILE A 80 -3.85 -1.76 12.55
CA ILE A 80 -4.02 -0.43 13.15
C ILE A 80 -5.39 0.15 12.78
N LEU A 81 -5.81 0.04 11.52
CA LEU A 81 -7.12 0.52 11.05
C LEU A 81 -8.28 -0.24 11.71
N ILE A 82 -8.14 -1.54 11.96
CA ILE A 82 -9.09 -2.38 12.70
C ILE A 82 -9.17 -1.88 14.16
N ASN A 83 -8.03 -1.69 14.82
CA ASN A 83 -7.99 -1.20 16.21
C ASN A 83 -8.66 0.17 16.35
N LEU A 84 -8.41 1.09 15.41
CA LEU A 84 -9.08 2.39 15.39
C LEU A 84 -10.59 2.26 15.17
N ALA A 85 -11.04 1.34 14.30
CA ALA A 85 -12.45 1.07 14.09
C ALA A 85 -13.14 0.48 15.33
N ILE A 86 -12.46 -0.40 16.07
CA ILE A 86 -12.95 -0.95 17.34
C ILE A 86 -13.04 0.17 18.39
N LEU A 87 -11.99 0.97 18.54
CA LEU A 87 -11.97 2.10 19.48
C LEU A 87 -13.12 3.08 19.22
N LYS A 88 -13.47 3.31 17.95
CA LYS A 88 -14.65 4.11 17.59
C LYS A 88 -15.94 3.49 18.11
N HIS A 89 -16.11 2.17 17.99
CA HIS A 89 -17.31 1.49 18.50
C HIS A 89 -17.47 1.64 20.02
N PHE A 90 -16.35 1.73 20.73
CA PHE A 90 -16.30 1.95 22.18
C PHE A 90 -16.14 3.43 22.59
N SER A 91 -16.28 4.38 21.65
CA SER A 91 -16.10 5.82 21.91
C SER A 91 -17.02 6.42 22.99
N TRP A 92 -18.08 5.70 23.35
CA TRP A 92 -19.01 6.07 24.42
C TRP A 92 -18.46 5.82 25.83
N LEU A 93 -17.37 5.04 25.97
CA LEU A 93 -16.69 4.83 27.25
C LEU A 93 -15.78 6.02 27.59
N PRO A 94 -15.67 6.40 28.88
CA PRO A 94 -14.79 7.48 29.31
C PRO A 94 -13.32 7.06 29.16
N PHE A 95 -12.71 7.39 28.02
CA PHE A 95 -11.29 7.14 27.80
C PHE A 95 -10.43 8.07 28.67
N PRO A 96 -9.29 7.57 29.21
CA PRO A 96 -8.31 8.40 29.92
C PRO A 96 -7.84 9.58 29.06
N LYS A 97 -7.48 10.72 29.67
CA LYS A 97 -6.98 11.92 28.96
C LYS A 97 -5.79 11.64 28.01
N SER A 98 -5.01 10.60 28.28
CA SER A 98 -3.93 10.10 27.42
C SER A 98 -4.39 9.66 26.02
N PHE A 99 -5.69 9.36 25.83
CA PHE A 99 -6.30 9.00 24.54
C PHE A 99 -6.78 10.21 23.73
N SER A 100 -6.58 11.45 24.20
CA SER A 100 -6.98 12.65 23.46
C SER A 100 -6.30 12.75 22.07
N ASN A 101 -5.05 12.26 21.95
CA ASN A 101 -4.35 12.16 20.68
C ASN A 101 -4.97 11.12 19.74
N ILE A 102 -5.47 10.01 20.28
CA ILE A 102 -6.15 8.96 19.51
C ILE A 102 -7.47 9.50 18.93
N ASN A 103 -8.18 10.37 19.65
CA ASN A 103 -9.37 11.05 19.12
C ASN A 103 -9.06 11.98 17.93
N LYS A 104 -7.90 12.65 17.94
CA LYS A 104 -7.46 13.46 16.78
C LYS A 104 -7.12 12.57 15.59
N ILE A 105 -6.40 11.48 15.81
CA ILE A 105 -6.06 10.49 14.77
C ILE A 105 -7.34 9.90 14.17
N ASN A 106 -8.31 9.50 15.00
CA ASN A 106 -9.60 8.99 14.54
C ASN A 106 -10.33 9.98 13.64
N LYS A 107 -10.38 11.28 14.00
CA LYS A 107 -10.99 12.31 13.15
C LYS A 107 -10.31 12.44 11.79
N ILE A 108 -8.98 12.38 11.75
CA ILE A 108 -8.22 12.43 10.49
C ILE A 108 -8.54 11.20 9.64
N VAL A 109 -8.50 10.00 10.24
CA VAL A 109 -8.79 8.73 9.55
C VAL A 109 -10.23 8.71 9.03
N GLU A 110 -11.20 9.21 9.79
CA GLU A 110 -12.59 9.32 9.33
C GLU A 110 -12.73 10.28 8.14
N THR A 111 -12.04 11.41 8.19
CA THR A 111 -12.02 12.38 7.09
C THR A 111 -11.47 11.72 5.83
N LEU A 112 -10.34 11.01 5.94
CA LEU A 112 -9.71 10.31 4.83
C LEU A 112 -10.54 9.12 4.30
N LYS A 113 -11.27 8.43 5.18
CA LYS A 113 -12.26 7.40 4.78
C LYS A 113 -13.44 8.03 4.02
N LYS A 114 -13.93 9.20 4.44
CA LYS A 114 -15.03 9.92 3.75
C LYS A 114 -14.64 10.30 2.32
N TYR A 115 -13.37 10.63 2.09
CA TYR A 115 -12.83 10.92 0.76
C TYR A 115 -12.36 9.67 -0.02
N ASN A 116 -12.60 8.45 0.47
CA ASN A 116 -12.10 7.20 -0.12
C ASN A 116 -10.58 7.18 -0.37
N THR A 117 -9.82 7.97 0.41
CA THR A 117 -8.37 8.09 0.26
C THR A 117 -7.63 6.97 0.98
N ILE A 118 -8.24 6.42 2.04
CA ILE A 118 -7.72 5.28 2.79
C ILE A 118 -8.72 4.12 2.68
N PRO A 119 -8.25 2.87 2.48
CA PRO A 119 -9.10 1.72 2.37
C PRO A 119 -9.77 1.40 3.70
N ILE A 120 -10.96 0.82 3.58
CA ILE A 120 -11.65 0.24 4.73
C ILE A 120 -10.83 -0.98 5.16
N PRO A 121 -10.63 -1.21 6.47
CA PRO A 121 -9.97 -2.42 6.92
C PRO A 121 -10.70 -3.67 6.42
N VAL A 122 -9.94 -4.64 5.93
CA VAL A 122 -10.48 -5.89 5.37
C VAL A 122 -9.94 -7.09 6.17
N ARG A 123 -10.10 -8.31 5.65
CA ARG A 123 -9.49 -9.47 6.29
C ARG A 123 -7.97 -9.41 6.08
N VAL A 124 -7.22 -9.52 7.17
CA VAL A 124 -5.75 -9.49 7.18
C VAL A 124 -5.12 -10.42 6.14
N GLU A 125 -5.64 -11.64 6.01
CA GLU A 125 -5.21 -12.62 4.99
C GLU A 125 -5.31 -12.05 3.57
N ARG A 126 -6.39 -11.33 3.24
CA ARG A 126 -6.59 -10.72 1.93
C ARG A 126 -5.59 -9.60 1.68
N VAL A 127 -5.32 -8.76 2.69
CA VAL A 127 -4.31 -7.69 2.59
C VAL A 127 -2.93 -8.28 2.32
N TYR A 128 -2.58 -9.37 3.00
CA TYR A 128 -1.32 -10.07 2.76
C TYR A 128 -1.21 -10.59 1.32
N VAL A 129 -2.24 -11.29 0.83
CA VAL A 129 -2.28 -11.80 -0.55
C VAL A 129 -2.21 -10.68 -1.57
N ILE A 130 -2.93 -9.57 -1.34
CA ILE A 130 -2.90 -8.39 -2.20
C ILE A 130 -1.49 -7.77 -2.23
N GLY A 131 -0.84 -7.65 -1.07
CA GLY A 131 0.54 -7.18 -0.98
C GLY A 131 1.53 -8.05 -1.75
N ALA A 132 1.40 -9.37 -1.61
CA ALA A 132 2.24 -10.32 -2.33
C ALA A 132 2.02 -10.26 -3.85
N LEU A 133 0.75 -10.19 -4.28
CA LEU A 133 0.38 -9.99 -5.68
C LEU A 133 0.97 -8.71 -6.25
N ALA A 134 0.88 -7.60 -5.51
CA ALA A 134 1.46 -6.31 -5.93
C ALA A 134 2.96 -6.43 -6.21
N GLY A 135 3.70 -7.10 -5.31
CA GLY A 135 5.13 -7.32 -5.47
C GLY A 135 5.47 -8.17 -6.69
N ILE A 136 4.72 -9.27 -6.92
CA ILE A 136 4.92 -10.15 -8.08
C ILE A 136 4.65 -9.39 -9.39
N ILE A 137 3.56 -8.62 -9.44
CA ILE A 137 3.18 -7.83 -10.62
C ILE A 137 4.25 -6.78 -10.93
N HIS A 138 4.71 -6.04 -9.92
CA HIS A 138 5.76 -5.04 -10.13
C HIS A 138 7.08 -5.68 -10.59
N LEU A 139 7.45 -6.83 -10.04
CA LEU A 139 8.66 -7.54 -10.46
C LEU A 139 8.53 -7.98 -11.92
N ALA A 140 7.38 -8.54 -12.32
CA ALA A 140 7.12 -8.93 -13.70
C ALA A 140 7.18 -7.74 -14.66
N ILE A 141 6.53 -6.61 -14.32
CA ILE A 141 6.55 -5.39 -15.14
C ILE A 141 7.97 -4.85 -15.25
N ASN A 142 8.72 -4.78 -14.15
CA ASN A 142 10.09 -4.29 -14.16
C ASN A 142 11.01 -5.16 -15.02
N VAL A 143 10.87 -6.49 -14.99
CA VAL A 143 11.63 -7.40 -15.87
C VAL A 143 11.28 -7.16 -17.34
N ILE A 144 10.01 -7.00 -17.68
CA ILE A 144 9.57 -6.74 -19.07
C ILE A 144 10.12 -5.40 -19.57
N VAL A 145 10.02 -4.34 -18.75
CA VAL A 145 10.48 -3.00 -19.11
C VAL A 145 11.99 -2.94 -19.24
N MET A 146 12.74 -3.62 -18.37
CA MET A 146 14.20 -3.70 -18.46
C MET A 146 14.68 -4.56 -19.63
N GLY A 147 13.95 -5.62 -19.99
CA GLY A 147 14.31 -6.46 -21.13
C GLY A 147 14.00 -5.82 -22.50
N ALA A 148 13.20 -4.76 -22.52
CA ALA A 148 12.84 -4.01 -23.73
C ALA A 148 13.70 -2.75 -23.98
N LEU A 149 14.56 -2.38 -23.01
CA LEU A 149 15.49 -1.25 -23.06
C LEU A 149 16.93 -1.73 -23.27
#